data_AF-A0A7S4W3X8-F1
#
_entry.id   AF-A0A7S4W3X8-F1
#
_cell.length_a   1.000
_cell.length_b   1.000
_cell.length_c   1.000
_cell.angle_alpha   90.00
_cell.angle_beta   90.00
_cell.angle_gamma   90.00
#
_symmetry.space_group_name_H-M   'P 1'
#
loop_
_entity.id
_entity.type
_entity.pdbx_description
1 polymer ?
#
loop_
_entity_poly.entity_id
_entity_poly.type
_entity_poly.pdbx_seq_one_letter_code
_entity_poly.pdbx_strand_id
1 'polypeptide(L)'
;MIDILTPVVLQTGLACIAAQGFFYVLFAYILPKGPWTDMPGFTAHQAVAFPLMAYMAYQGIMAWYFSDADSDTFDTPSDRILKIHPLGVQLSEIAVGMQLFWDTPLGFIIPALNDPLKLAHHIGMFLTAAQSAGSFGRPVGSYHALFYMGAVELSTIPLTFVDIFNPKHKPWFEYMKSKGPSSMLHSFNTFTRVAFALCFLVLRGIIFPYEVFTRWVPDILHTASLSPSEREGTSLPSMYLVLSTSILFSLLQIKWA
;
A
#
# COMPACT_ATOMS: atom_id res chain seq x y z
N MET A 1 -18.01 14.28 12.99
CA MET A 1 -17.92 12.97 13.67
C MET A 1 -16.80 12.22 12.95
N ILE A 2 -15.80 11.72 13.67
CA ILE A 2 -14.73 10.89 13.10
C ILE A 2 -15.37 9.53 12.84
N ASP A 3 -15.58 9.18 11.58
CA ASP A 3 -16.07 7.85 11.18
C ASP A 3 -14.95 7.10 10.46
N ILE A 4 -14.16 6.37 11.24
CA ILE A 4 -13.06 5.54 10.74
C ILE A 4 -13.60 4.17 10.28
N LEU A 5 -14.80 3.76 10.70
CA LEU A 5 -15.27 2.38 10.59
C LEU A 5 -16.38 2.24 9.55
N THR A 6 -16.10 2.71 8.34
CA THR A 6 -17.03 2.53 7.21
C THR A 6 -17.19 1.03 6.89
N PRO A 7 -18.28 0.62 6.21
CA PRO A 7 -18.47 -0.77 5.82
C PRO A 7 -17.29 -1.35 5.04
N VAL A 8 -16.67 -0.57 4.16
CA VAL A 8 -15.50 -0.99 3.37
C VAL A 8 -14.30 -1.27 4.29
N VAL A 9 -14.00 -0.34 5.20
CA VAL A 9 -12.89 -0.49 6.18
C VAL A 9 -13.05 -1.78 7.00
N LEU A 10 -14.26 -2.01 7.55
CA LEU A 10 -14.54 -3.19 8.36
C LEU A 10 -14.50 -4.48 7.54
N GLN A 11 -15.11 -4.50 6.35
CA GLN A 11 -15.14 -5.68 5.50
C GLN A 11 -13.74 -6.08 5.04
N THR A 12 -12.92 -5.12 4.59
CA THR A 12 -11.54 -5.38 4.20
C THR A 12 -10.72 -5.88 5.38
N GLY A 13 -10.77 -5.19 6.52
CA GLY A 13 -10.00 -5.58 7.71
C GLY A 13 -10.35 -6.98 8.22
N LEU A 14 -11.65 -7.28 8.33
CA LEU A 14 -12.13 -8.60 8.75
C LEU A 14 -11.79 -9.69 7.73
N ALA A 15 -11.91 -9.42 6.43
CA ALA A 15 -11.52 -10.35 5.38
C ALA A 15 -10.03 -10.68 5.44
N CYS A 16 -9.16 -9.67 5.63
CA CYS A 16 -7.72 -9.87 5.76
C CYS A 16 -7.36 -10.71 6.99
N ILE A 17 -7.92 -10.42 8.17
CA ILE A 17 -7.68 -11.23 9.38
C ILE A 17 -8.20 -12.66 9.21
N ALA A 18 -9.41 -12.82 8.66
CA ALA A 18 -10.00 -14.15 8.45
C ALA A 18 -9.14 -14.97 7.48
N ALA A 19 -8.70 -14.37 6.37
CA ALA A 19 -7.80 -15.00 5.41
C ALA A 19 -6.44 -15.34 6.04
N GLN A 20 -5.87 -14.44 6.86
CA GLN A 20 -4.65 -14.70 7.62
C GLN A 20 -4.81 -15.94 8.51
N GLY A 21 -5.91 -16.02 9.27
CA GLY A 21 -6.19 -17.16 10.16
C GLY A 21 -6.35 -18.46 9.38
N PHE A 22 -7.09 -18.42 8.27
CA PHE A 22 -7.25 -19.57 7.37
C PHE A 22 -5.91 -20.06 6.84
N PHE A 23 -5.10 -19.18 6.24
CA PHE A 23 -3.80 -19.56 5.69
C PHE A 23 -2.81 -19.98 6.76
N TYR A 24 -2.85 -19.36 7.95
CA TYR A 24 -2.03 -19.80 9.08
C TYR A 24 -2.33 -21.25 9.43
N VAL A 25 -3.62 -21.61 9.59
CA VAL A 25 -4.02 -22.99 9.90
C VAL A 25 -3.61 -23.94 8.79
N LEU A 26 -3.82 -23.56 7.53
CA LEU A 26 -3.43 -24.34 6.36
C LEU A 26 -1.92 -24.64 6.38
N PHE A 27 -1.09 -23.60 6.56
CA PHE A 27 0.37 -23.73 6.53
C PHE A 27 0.96 -24.36 7.78
N ALA A 28 0.37 -24.16 8.95
CA ALA A 28 0.89 -24.70 10.20
C ALA A 28 0.51 -26.18 10.41
N TYR A 29 -0.68 -26.60 9.98
CA TYR A 29 -1.26 -27.88 10.42
C TYR A 29 -1.73 -28.82 9.31
N ILE A 30 -2.05 -28.31 8.12
CA ILE A 30 -2.69 -29.12 7.07
C ILE A 30 -1.69 -29.54 5.99
N LEU A 31 -0.86 -28.61 5.51
CA LEU A 31 0.10 -28.91 4.46
C LEU A 31 1.25 -29.80 4.95
N PRO A 32 1.91 -30.55 4.05
CA PRO A 32 3.12 -31.29 4.37
C PRO A 32 4.20 -30.39 4.98
N LYS A 33 5.12 -30.96 5.76
CA LYS A 33 6.24 -30.22 6.33
C LYS A 33 7.06 -29.51 5.25
N GLY A 34 7.34 -28.24 5.47
CA GLY A 34 8.09 -27.38 4.56
C GLY A 34 8.38 -26.01 5.18
N PRO A 35 8.95 -25.07 4.42
CA PRO A 35 9.29 -23.74 4.96
C PRO A 35 8.05 -22.96 5.45
N TRP A 36 6.87 -23.23 4.89
CA TRP A 36 5.59 -22.68 5.34
C TRP A 36 5.15 -23.22 6.71
N THR A 37 5.52 -24.44 7.11
CA THR A 37 5.23 -24.93 8.47
C THR A 37 6.14 -24.31 9.52
N ASP A 38 7.35 -23.89 9.12
CA ASP A 38 8.33 -23.26 10.02
C ASP A 38 8.06 -21.75 10.20
N MET A 39 7.41 -21.12 9.21
CA MET A 39 7.05 -19.69 9.24
C MET A 39 5.60 -19.42 8.82
N PRO A 40 4.59 -20.08 9.42
CA PRO A 40 3.21 -20.08 8.91
C PRO A 40 2.58 -18.69 8.94
N GLY A 41 2.84 -17.89 9.98
CA GLY A 41 2.31 -16.52 10.05
C GLY A 41 2.84 -15.60 8.95
N PHE A 42 4.13 -15.68 8.66
CA PHE A 42 4.76 -14.90 7.60
C PHE A 42 4.28 -15.34 6.22
N THR A 43 4.23 -16.65 5.94
CA THR A 43 3.75 -17.16 4.66
C THR A 43 2.26 -16.86 4.44
N ALA A 44 1.43 -16.96 5.48
CA ALA A 44 0.03 -16.56 5.43
C ALA A 44 -0.12 -15.07 5.10
N HIS A 45 0.71 -14.21 5.69
CA HIS A 45 0.68 -12.78 5.42
C HIS A 45 0.94 -12.47 3.94
N GLN A 46 1.94 -13.10 3.33
CA GLN A 46 2.25 -12.92 1.91
C GLN A 46 1.12 -13.44 0.99
N ALA A 47 0.46 -14.54 1.39
CA ALA A 47 -0.68 -15.09 0.65
C ALA A 47 -1.92 -14.18 0.67
N VAL A 48 -2.12 -13.41 1.74
CA VAL A 48 -3.18 -12.38 1.84
C VAL A 48 -2.78 -11.11 1.11
N ALA A 49 -1.51 -10.69 1.21
CA ALA A 49 -1.01 -9.47 0.58
C ALA A 49 -1.13 -9.52 -0.95
N PHE A 50 -0.70 -10.62 -1.57
CA PHE A 50 -0.66 -10.75 -3.03
C PHE A 50 -1.98 -10.38 -3.75
N PRO A 51 -3.13 -11.02 -3.46
CA PRO A 51 -4.38 -10.69 -4.15
C PRO A 51 -4.86 -9.26 -3.85
N LEU A 52 -4.61 -8.75 -2.65
CA LEU A 52 -5.00 -7.39 -2.27
C LEU A 52 -4.20 -6.34 -3.06
N MET A 53 -2.88 -6.50 -3.13
CA MET A 53 -2.00 -5.62 -3.90
C MET A 53 -2.31 -5.68 -5.39
N ALA A 54 -2.61 -6.87 -5.93
CA ALA A 54 -3.01 -7.03 -7.31
C ALA A 54 -4.32 -6.28 -7.63
N TYR A 55 -5.32 -6.37 -6.75
CA TYR A 55 -6.57 -5.64 -6.90
C TYR A 55 -6.35 -4.12 -6.84
N MET A 56 -5.64 -3.62 -5.83
CA MET A 56 -5.39 -2.18 -5.67
C MET A 56 -4.57 -1.61 -6.82
N ALA A 57 -3.53 -2.33 -7.26
CA ALA A 57 -2.72 -1.96 -8.42
C ALA A 57 -3.55 -1.88 -9.69
N TYR A 58 -4.40 -2.89 -9.95
CA TYR A 58 -5.26 -2.88 -11.12
C TYR A 58 -6.19 -1.67 -11.14
N GLN A 59 -6.93 -1.43 -10.05
CA GLN A 59 -7.86 -0.29 -9.96
C GLN A 59 -7.12 1.04 -10.11
N GLY A 60 -5.99 1.21 -9.43
CA GLY A 60 -5.19 2.42 -9.50
C GLY A 60 -4.59 2.68 -10.88
N ILE A 61 -4.03 1.66 -11.55
CA ILE A 61 -3.48 1.81 -12.90
C ILE A 61 -4.57 2.17 -13.90
N MET A 62 -5.70 1.45 -13.86
CA MET A 62 -6.80 1.70 -14.78
C MET A 62 -7.35 3.11 -14.62
N ALA A 63 -7.55 3.56 -13.38
CA ALA A 63 -8.07 4.89 -13.12
C ALA A 63 -7.05 6.01 -13.41
N TRP A 64 -5.77 5.80 -13.08
CA TRP A 64 -4.75 6.85 -13.20
C TRP A 64 -4.22 7.03 -14.63
N TYR A 65 -4.07 5.94 -15.39
CA TYR A 65 -3.41 5.98 -16.71
C TYR A 65 -4.35 5.75 -17.90
N PHE A 66 -5.51 5.11 -17.70
CA PHE A 66 -6.34 4.62 -18.80
C PHE A 66 -7.80 5.07 -18.76
N SER A 67 -8.24 5.72 -17.69
CA SER A 67 -9.60 6.23 -17.58
C SER A 67 -9.63 7.72 -17.92
N ASP A 68 -10.19 8.04 -19.09
CA ASP A 68 -10.53 9.43 -19.47
C ASP A 68 -11.71 9.97 -18.64
N ALA A 69 -12.40 9.13 -17.86
CA ALA A 69 -13.70 9.42 -17.27
C ALA A 69 -13.71 10.58 -16.24
N ASP A 70 -12.54 11.08 -15.84
CA ASP A 70 -12.39 12.16 -14.87
C ASP A 70 -11.49 13.32 -15.35
N SER A 71 -11.00 13.31 -16.61
CA SER A 71 -10.06 14.33 -17.12
C SER A 71 -10.60 15.75 -16.98
N ASP A 72 -11.91 15.93 -17.18
CA ASP A 72 -12.55 17.25 -17.21
C ASP A 72 -13.03 17.73 -15.83
N THR A 73 -12.69 17.01 -14.75
CA THR A 73 -13.23 17.30 -13.40
C THR A 73 -12.17 17.62 -12.35
N PHE A 74 -10.89 17.29 -12.59
CA PHE A 74 -9.76 17.49 -11.67
C PHE A 74 -8.63 18.34 -12.27
N ASP A 75 -9.00 19.36 -13.05
CA ASP A 75 -8.05 20.19 -13.82
C ASP A 75 -7.19 21.11 -12.96
N THR A 76 -7.74 21.66 -11.88
CA THR A 76 -7.03 22.62 -11.05
C THR A 76 -6.29 21.94 -9.89
N PRO A 77 -5.22 22.56 -9.37
CA PRO A 77 -4.55 22.09 -8.16
C PRO A 77 -5.50 21.87 -6.98
N SER A 78 -6.46 22.78 -6.77
CA SER A 78 -7.42 22.66 -5.68
C SER A 78 -8.51 21.63 -5.94
N ASP A 79 -8.88 21.38 -7.20
CA ASP A 79 -9.76 20.27 -7.52
C ASP A 79 -9.16 18.93 -7.12
N ARG A 80 -7.89 18.68 -7.47
CA ARG A 80 -7.18 17.43 -7.11
C ARG A 80 -7.03 17.22 -5.60
N ILE A 81 -7.09 18.29 -4.80
CA ILE A 81 -6.97 18.22 -3.34
C ILE A 81 -8.33 18.15 -2.65
N LEU A 82 -9.32 18.94 -3.09
CA LEU A 82 -10.58 19.18 -2.38
C LEU A 82 -11.77 18.41 -2.94
N LYS A 83 -11.81 18.14 -4.26
CA LYS A 83 -12.88 17.32 -4.83
C LYS A 83 -12.71 15.86 -4.42
N ILE A 84 -13.84 15.21 -4.23
CA ILE A 84 -13.89 13.83 -3.74
C ILE A 84 -13.93 12.90 -4.96
N HIS A 85 -12.89 12.10 -5.11
CA HIS A 85 -12.83 11.03 -6.10
C HIS A 85 -13.35 9.72 -5.48
N PRO A 86 -14.48 9.15 -5.94
CA PRO A 86 -15.11 8.00 -5.29
C PRO A 86 -14.20 6.77 -5.18
N LEU A 87 -13.52 6.40 -6.27
CA LEU A 87 -12.58 5.27 -6.26
C LEU A 87 -11.35 5.54 -5.38
N GLY A 88 -10.85 6.78 -5.35
CA GLY A 88 -9.72 7.15 -4.51
C GLY A 88 -10.06 7.09 -3.02
N VAL A 89 -11.28 7.48 -2.63
CA VAL A 89 -11.81 7.24 -1.29
C VAL A 89 -11.89 5.75 -1.01
N GLN A 90 -12.47 4.95 -1.91
CA GLN A 90 -12.60 3.50 -1.71
C GLN A 90 -11.24 2.79 -1.54
N LEU A 91 -10.24 3.12 -2.37
CA LEU A 91 -8.88 2.58 -2.22
C LEU A 91 -8.24 3.00 -0.89
N SER A 92 -8.51 4.24 -0.44
CA SER A 92 -8.06 4.72 0.87
C SER A 92 -8.74 3.96 2.01
N GLU A 93 -10.05 3.69 1.92
CA GLU A 93 -10.77 2.87 2.90
C GLU A 93 -10.25 1.43 2.97
N ILE A 94 -9.95 0.82 1.82
CA ILE A 94 -9.30 -0.49 1.76
C ILE A 94 -7.94 -0.44 2.47
N ALA A 95 -7.13 0.58 2.19
CA ALA A 95 -5.84 0.77 2.83
C ALA A 95 -5.95 0.99 4.35
N VAL A 96 -6.96 1.74 4.81
CA VAL A 96 -7.27 1.90 6.24
C VAL A 96 -7.63 0.55 6.86
N GLY A 97 -8.55 -0.21 6.24
CA GLY A 97 -9.00 -1.51 6.73
C GLY A 97 -7.86 -2.51 6.83
N MET A 98 -7.03 -2.63 5.79
CA MET A 98 -5.89 -3.56 5.80
C MET A 98 -4.85 -3.14 6.84
N GLN A 99 -4.53 -1.84 6.96
CA GLN A 99 -3.49 -1.38 7.89
C GLN A 99 -3.93 -1.46 9.35
N LEU A 100 -5.16 -1.04 9.65
CA LEU A 100 -5.67 -0.96 11.01
C LEU A 100 -5.88 -2.35 11.64
N PHE A 101 -6.45 -3.27 10.89
CA PHE A 101 -6.88 -4.57 11.44
C PHE A 101 -5.85 -5.67 11.23
N TRP A 102 -5.09 -5.63 10.14
CA TRP A 102 -4.28 -6.77 9.72
C TRP A 102 -2.78 -6.47 9.64
N ASP A 103 -2.36 -5.61 8.71
CA ASP A 103 -0.95 -5.47 8.35
C ASP A 103 -0.10 -4.86 9.48
N THR A 104 -0.48 -3.68 9.99
CA THR A 104 0.26 -3.05 11.09
C THR A 104 0.26 -3.89 12.38
N PRO A 105 -0.88 -4.40 12.89
CA PRO A 105 -0.87 -5.28 14.07
C PRO A 105 0.00 -6.53 13.91
N LEU A 106 -0.06 -7.20 12.75
CA LEU A 106 0.77 -8.38 12.51
C LEU A 106 2.25 -8.04 12.37
N GLY A 107 2.60 -6.84 11.91
CA GLY A 107 3.99 -6.35 11.95
C GLY A 107 4.55 -6.28 13.38
N PHE A 108 3.72 -6.07 14.41
CA PHE A 108 4.14 -6.15 15.80
C PHE A 108 4.16 -7.58 16.37
N ILE A 109 3.27 -8.44 15.88
CA ILE A 109 3.06 -9.79 16.44
C ILE A 109 4.00 -10.82 15.80
N ILE A 110 4.23 -10.74 14.49
CA ILE A 110 5.01 -11.72 13.73
C ILE A 110 6.46 -11.23 13.64
N PRO A 111 7.44 -11.91 14.27
CA PRO A 111 8.82 -11.41 14.32
C PRO A 111 9.46 -11.18 12.94
N ALA A 112 9.08 -11.99 11.95
CA ALA A 112 9.57 -11.86 10.58
C ALA A 112 9.11 -10.57 9.88
N LEU A 113 8.03 -9.94 10.35
CA LEU A 113 7.48 -8.70 9.81
C LEU A 113 7.88 -7.47 10.63
N ASN A 114 8.51 -7.66 11.79
CA ASN A 114 8.84 -6.60 12.73
C ASN A 114 10.09 -5.82 12.31
N ASP A 115 9.95 -4.99 11.28
CA ASP A 115 10.95 -4.00 10.89
C ASP A 115 10.44 -2.61 11.31
N PRO A 116 11.12 -1.90 12.24
CA PRO A 116 10.66 -0.61 12.73
C PRO A 116 10.46 0.45 11.64
N LEU A 117 11.28 0.43 10.58
CA LEU A 117 11.16 1.39 9.48
C LEU A 117 9.95 1.07 8.60
N LYS A 118 9.67 -0.22 8.34
CA LYS A 118 8.45 -0.64 7.64
C LYS A 118 7.20 -0.33 8.47
N LEU A 119 7.23 -0.59 9.78
CA LEU A 119 6.12 -0.26 10.69
C LEU A 119 5.83 1.24 10.72
N ALA A 120 6.87 2.09 10.80
CA ALA A 120 6.69 3.54 10.71
C ALA A 120 6.09 3.96 9.35
N HIS A 121 6.52 3.31 8.25
CA HIS A 121 5.93 3.53 6.93
C HIS A 121 4.45 3.14 6.90
N HIS A 122 4.07 1.98 7.43
CA HIS A 122 2.69 1.48 7.44
C HIS A 122 1.77 2.34 8.31
N ILE A 123 2.25 2.82 9.46
CA ILE A 123 1.53 3.80 10.29
C ILE A 123 1.31 5.10 9.52
N GLY A 124 2.33 5.60 8.82
CA GLY A 124 2.16 6.75 7.94
C GLY A 124 1.13 6.51 6.85
N MET A 125 1.15 5.32 6.20
CA MET A 125 0.20 4.95 5.15
C MET A 125 -1.23 4.94 5.70
N PHE A 126 -1.43 4.36 6.89
CA PHE A 126 -2.71 4.41 7.59
C PHE A 126 -3.18 5.85 7.81
N LEU A 127 -2.32 6.75 8.32
CA LEU A 127 -2.70 8.14 8.57
C LEU A 127 -3.07 8.88 7.29
N THR A 128 -2.28 8.72 6.22
CA THR A 128 -2.57 9.34 4.93
C THR A 128 -3.85 8.78 4.32
N ALA A 129 -4.03 7.45 4.34
CA ALA A 129 -5.23 6.79 3.83
C ALA A 129 -6.47 7.20 4.63
N ALA A 130 -6.41 7.26 5.96
CA ALA A 130 -7.51 7.73 6.79
C ALA A 130 -7.88 9.19 6.48
N GLN A 131 -6.90 10.05 6.23
CA GLN A 131 -7.17 11.43 5.81
C GLN A 131 -7.78 11.51 4.41
N SER A 132 -7.33 10.70 3.45
CA SER A 132 -7.86 10.63 2.09
C SER A 132 -9.23 9.93 2.01
N ALA A 133 -9.57 9.07 2.97
CA ALA A 133 -10.90 8.47 3.13
C ALA A 133 -11.89 9.41 3.84
N GLY A 134 -11.41 10.49 4.47
CA GLY A 134 -12.26 11.39 5.26
C GLY A 134 -12.51 10.93 6.70
N SER A 135 -11.73 9.97 7.21
CA SER A 135 -11.90 9.52 8.59
C SER A 135 -11.68 10.65 9.62
N PHE A 136 -10.83 11.63 9.30
CA PHE A 136 -10.55 12.79 10.15
C PHE A 136 -11.30 14.07 9.75
N GLY A 137 -12.33 13.97 8.92
CA GLY A 137 -13.10 15.12 8.43
C GLY A 137 -13.39 15.02 6.95
N ARG A 138 -13.15 16.08 6.19
CA ARG A 138 -13.30 16.01 4.73
C ARG A 138 -12.16 15.18 4.12
N PRO A 139 -12.42 14.30 3.14
CA PRO A 139 -11.38 13.68 2.33
C PRO A 139 -10.42 14.71 1.73
N VAL A 140 -9.11 14.45 1.82
CA VAL A 140 -8.07 15.31 1.22
C VAL A 140 -7.20 14.48 0.29
N GLY A 141 -7.03 14.95 -0.95
CA GLY A 141 -6.17 14.32 -1.94
C GLY A 141 -6.67 12.94 -2.40
N SER A 142 -7.99 12.69 -2.32
CA SER A 142 -8.58 11.41 -2.76
C SER A 142 -8.31 11.11 -4.24
N TYR A 143 -8.23 12.14 -5.10
CA TYR A 143 -7.79 11.98 -6.50
C TYR A 143 -6.41 11.34 -6.58
N HIS A 144 -5.45 11.89 -5.84
CA HIS A 144 -4.10 11.36 -5.88
C HIS A 144 -3.99 9.99 -5.19
N ALA A 145 -4.90 9.62 -4.30
CA ALA A 145 -4.91 8.28 -3.70
C ALA A 145 -5.02 7.14 -4.73
N LEU A 146 -5.54 7.39 -5.94
CA LEU A 146 -5.51 6.45 -7.06
C LEU A 146 -4.10 5.96 -7.39
N PHE A 147 -3.13 6.88 -7.37
CA PHE A 147 -1.73 6.52 -7.58
C PHE A 147 -1.15 5.89 -6.31
N TYR A 148 -1.29 6.54 -5.16
CA TYR A 148 -0.50 6.23 -3.95
C TYR A 148 -1.03 5.05 -3.13
N MET A 149 -2.33 4.77 -3.21
CA MET A 149 -2.96 3.59 -2.60
C MET A 149 -3.28 2.54 -3.66
N GLY A 150 -3.15 2.86 -4.95
CA GLY A 150 -3.47 1.96 -6.05
C GLY A 150 -2.25 1.66 -6.91
N ALA A 151 -1.97 2.53 -7.89
CA ALA A 151 -1.02 2.24 -8.97
C ALA A 151 0.37 1.82 -8.46
N VAL A 152 0.87 2.42 -7.38
CA VAL A 152 2.18 2.13 -6.78
C VAL A 152 2.30 0.71 -6.22
N GLU A 153 1.18 0.03 -5.98
CA GLU A 153 1.16 -1.35 -5.51
C GLU A 153 1.55 -2.36 -6.60
N LEU A 154 1.66 -1.93 -7.87
CA LEU A 154 2.17 -2.77 -8.95
C LEU A 154 3.56 -3.35 -8.62
N SER A 155 4.44 -2.55 -8.02
CA SER A 155 5.76 -3.03 -7.60
C SER A 155 5.69 -3.94 -6.36
N THR A 156 4.61 -3.87 -5.59
CA THR A 156 4.40 -4.70 -4.39
C THR A 156 4.02 -6.14 -4.76
N ILE A 157 3.38 -6.35 -5.91
CA ILE A 157 3.03 -7.69 -6.41
C ILE A 157 4.25 -8.61 -6.54
N PRO A 158 5.35 -8.26 -7.24
CA PRO A 158 6.54 -9.10 -7.26
C PRO A 158 7.25 -9.10 -5.90
N LEU A 159 7.14 -8.01 -5.10
CA LEU A 159 7.73 -7.93 -3.77
C LEU A 159 7.20 -9.00 -2.82
N THR A 160 5.90 -9.33 -2.85
CA THR A 160 5.33 -10.36 -1.95
C THR A 160 6.03 -11.70 -2.12
N PHE A 161 6.55 -12.00 -3.32
CA PHE A 161 7.33 -13.22 -3.58
C PHE A 161 8.81 -13.04 -3.25
N VAL A 162 9.39 -11.87 -3.55
CA VAL A 162 10.79 -11.57 -3.21
C VAL A 162 11.01 -11.65 -1.70
N ASP A 163 10.06 -11.15 -0.91
CA ASP A 163 10.11 -11.23 0.54
C ASP A 163 10.07 -12.69 1.01
N ILE A 164 9.25 -13.58 0.42
CA ILE A 164 9.25 -15.01 0.79
C ILE A 164 10.65 -15.62 0.68
N PHE A 165 11.35 -15.38 -0.42
CA PHE A 165 12.65 -16.00 -0.69
C PHE A 165 13.86 -15.21 -0.16
N ASN A 166 13.61 -14.14 0.61
CA ASN A 166 14.67 -13.29 1.13
C ASN A 166 15.59 -14.05 2.10
N PRO A 167 16.93 -13.86 2.04
CA PRO A 167 17.88 -14.49 2.96
C PRO A 167 17.58 -14.29 4.46
N LYS A 168 16.83 -13.23 4.81
CA LYS A 168 16.35 -12.98 6.18
C LYS A 168 15.41 -14.08 6.70
N HIS A 169 14.66 -14.74 5.82
CA HIS A 169 13.72 -15.80 6.18
C HIS A 169 14.35 -17.17 5.92
N LYS A 170 15.23 -17.58 6.85
CA LYS A 170 16.10 -18.75 6.71
C LYS A 170 15.40 -20.02 6.21
N PRO A 171 14.24 -20.44 6.75
CA PRO A 171 13.56 -21.65 6.26
C PRO A 171 13.27 -21.64 4.75
N TRP A 172 12.74 -20.54 4.22
CA TRP A 172 12.49 -20.39 2.78
C TRP A 172 13.77 -20.30 1.97
N PHE A 173 14.77 -19.56 2.46
CA PHE A 173 16.04 -19.40 1.77
C PHE A 173 16.84 -20.72 1.68
N GLU A 174 16.86 -21.51 2.75
CA GLU A 174 17.49 -22.83 2.79
C GLU A 174 16.73 -23.83 1.92
N TYR A 175 15.40 -23.79 1.94
CA TYR A 175 14.58 -24.57 1.03
C TYR A 175 14.98 -24.30 -0.43
N MET A 176 15.09 -23.02 -0.82
CA MET A 176 15.53 -22.61 -2.16
C MET A 176 16.96 -23.01 -2.53
N LYS A 177 17.82 -23.39 -1.57
CA LYS A 177 19.18 -23.90 -1.84
C LYS A 177 19.28 -25.42 -1.82
N SER A 178 18.29 -26.10 -1.26
CA SER A 178 18.25 -27.55 -1.19
C SER A 178 17.94 -28.17 -2.55
N LYS A 179 17.97 -29.51 -2.65
CA LYS A 179 17.46 -30.23 -3.83
C LYS A 179 15.92 -30.28 -3.92
N GLY A 180 15.22 -29.65 -2.97
CA GLY A 180 13.77 -29.67 -2.83
C GLY A 180 12.97 -28.86 -3.87
N PRO A 181 13.38 -27.64 -4.26
CA PRO A 181 12.64 -26.84 -5.23
C PRO A 181 12.69 -27.40 -6.65
N SER A 182 11.62 -27.23 -7.41
CA SER A 182 11.64 -27.46 -8.84
C SER A 182 12.43 -26.36 -9.57
N SER A 183 12.97 -26.69 -10.75
CA SER A 183 13.61 -25.69 -11.63
C SER A 183 12.69 -24.51 -11.93
N MET A 184 11.39 -24.78 -12.09
CA MET A 184 10.35 -23.77 -12.27
C MET A 184 10.28 -22.78 -11.09
N LEU A 185 10.38 -23.24 -9.84
CA LEU A 185 10.36 -22.36 -8.67
C LEU A 185 11.60 -21.46 -8.60
N HIS A 186 12.76 -21.97 -9.02
CA HIS A 186 13.98 -21.17 -9.15
C HIS A 186 13.85 -20.09 -10.23
N SER A 187 13.31 -20.45 -11.40
CA SER A 187 13.02 -19.50 -12.48
C SER A 187 12.03 -18.44 -12.02
N PHE A 188 10.98 -18.84 -11.30
CA PHE A 188 9.99 -17.92 -10.73
C PHE A 188 10.62 -16.93 -9.75
N ASN A 189 11.41 -17.40 -8.77
CA ASN A 189 12.12 -16.51 -7.83
C ASN A 189 13.06 -15.54 -8.57
N THR A 190 13.77 -16.02 -9.60
CA THR A 190 14.64 -15.15 -10.40
C THR A 190 13.82 -14.08 -11.13
N PHE A 191 12.71 -14.47 -11.74
CA PHE A 191 11.80 -13.56 -12.43
C PHE A 191 11.22 -12.51 -11.48
N THR A 192 10.68 -12.90 -10.32
CA THR A 192 10.07 -11.95 -9.39
C THR A 192 11.08 -10.96 -8.83
N ARG A 193 12.34 -11.36 -8.62
CA ARG A 193 13.42 -10.44 -8.22
C ARG A 193 13.74 -9.40 -9.30
N VAL A 194 13.84 -9.83 -10.55
CA VAL A 194 14.10 -8.91 -11.67
C VAL A 194 12.90 -7.98 -11.88
N ALA A 195 11.68 -8.54 -11.90
CA ALA A 195 10.44 -7.78 -12.04
C ALA A 195 10.29 -6.75 -10.91
N PHE A 196 10.52 -7.16 -9.66
CA PHE A 196 10.51 -6.25 -8.52
C PHE A 196 11.54 -5.13 -8.68
N ALA A 197 12.80 -5.46 -8.98
CA ALA A 197 13.84 -4.44 -9.11
C ALA A 197 13.51 -3.39 -10.18
N LEU A 198 13.04 -3.84 -11.36
CA LEU A 198 12.65 -2.95 -12.45
C LEU A 198 11.42 -2.12 -12.09
N CYS A 199 10.35 -2.76 -11.61
CA CYS A 199 9.13 -2.06 -11.23
C CYS A 199 9.37 -1.08 -10.07
N PHE A 200 10.15 -1.46 -9.07
CA PHE A 200 10.47 -0.61 -7.93
C PHE A 200 11.28 0.61 -8.36
N LEU A 201 12.35 0.41 -9.13
CA LEU A 201 13.19 1.52 -9.60
C LEU A 201 12.39 2.52 -10.45
N VAL A 202 11.59 2.02 -11.41
CA VAL A 202 10.81 2.88 -12.29
C VAL A 202 9.65 3.54 -11.55
N LEU A 203 8.80 2.74 -10.91
CA LEU A 203 7.56 3.24 -10.33
C LEU A 203 7.78 3.99 -9.02
N ARG A 204 8.56 3.41 -8.09
CA ARG A 204 8.79 3.98 -6.76
C ARG A 204 10.05 4.85 -6.69
N GLY A 205 11.09 4.54 -7.46
CA GLY A 205 12.33 5.32 -7.50
C GLY A 205 12.24 6.58 -8.37
N ILE A 206 11.46 6.57 -9.45
CA ILE A 206 11.38 7.68 -10.42
C ILE A 206 9.98 8.30 -10.46
N ILE A 207 8.96 7.53 -10.84
CA ILE A 207 7.62 8.07 -11.10
C ILE A 207 7.00 8.62 -9.80
N PHE A 208 7.11 7.89 -8.68
CA PHE A 208 6.53 8.32 -7.41
C PHE A 208 7.12 9.65 -6.92
N PRO A 209 8.45 9.85 -6.80
CA PRO A 209 9.01 11.15 -6.46
C PRO A 209 8.62 12.25 -7.46
N TYR A 210 8.60 11.92 -8.76
CA TYR A 210 8.17 12.86 -9.78
C TYR A 210 6.74 13.35 -9.54
N GLU A 211 5.77 12.45 -9.33
CA GLU A 211 4.39 12.80 -9.03
C GLU A 211 4.25 13.61 -7.74
N VAL A 212 5.02 13.26 -6.69
CA VAL A 212 5.03 14.03 -5.43
C VAL A 212 5.51 15.45 -5.66
N PHE A 213 6.69 15.63 -6.26
CA PHE A 213 7.33 16.95 -6.32
C PHE A 213 6.79 17.84 -7.44
N THR A 214 6.21 17.27 -8.50
CA THR A 214 5.68 18.06 -9.63
C THR A 214 4.19 18.29 -9.58
N ARG A 215 3.42 17.43 -8.88
CA ARG A 215 1.97 17.60 -8.74
C ARG A 215 1.53 17.74 -7.30
N TRP A 216 1.76 16.73 -6.46
CA TRP A 216 1.17 16.69 -5.12
C TRP A 216 1.59 17.86 -4.24
N VAL A 217 2.90 18.12 -4.13
CA VAL A 217 3.45 19.20 -3.29
C VAL A 217 2.96 20.57 -3.77
N PRO A 218 3.10 20.94 -5.07
CA PRO A 218 2.52 22.17 -5.58
C PRO A 218 1.01 22.29 -5.33
N ASP A 219 0.25 21.20 -5.53
CA ASP A 219 -1.21 21.20 -5.37
C ASP A 219 -1.64 21.50 -3.95
N ILE A 220 -1.01 20.86 -2.96
CA ILE A 220 -1.30 21.15 -1.55
C ILE A 220 -0.88 22.57 -1.18
N LEU A 221 0.30 23.01 -1.59
CA LEU A 221 0.79 24.35 -1.23
C LEU A 221 -0.09 25.45 -1.82
N HIS A 222 -0.53 25.28 -3.08
CA HIS A 222 -1.51 26.17 -3.70
C HIS A 222 -2.82 26.19 -2.91
N THR A 223 -3.40 25.02 -2.63
CA THR A 223 -4.68 24.91 -1.93
C THR A 223 -4.60 25.44 -0.50
N ALA A 224 -3.48 25.21 0.20
CA ALA A 224 -3.24 25.71 1.54
C ALA A 224 -3.17 27.24 1.59
N SER A 225 -2.75 27.90 0.49
CA SER A 225 -2.70 29.37 0.38
C SER A 225 -4.06 30.04 0.20
N LEU A 226 -5.09 29.28 -0.17
CA LEU A 226 -6.45 29.80 -0.37
C LEU A 226 -7.13 30.18 0.94
N SER A 227 -8.15 31.05 0.84
CA SER A 227 -8.97 31.43 2.00
C SER A 227 -9.73 30.23 2.58
N PRO A 228 -10.10 30.24 3.88
CA PRO A 228 -10.85 29.14 4.48
C PRO A 228 -12.14 28.76 3.75
N SER A 229 -12.84 29.73 3.15
CA SER A 229 -14.04 29.49 2.33
C SER A 229 -13.74 28.74 1.04
N GLU A 230 -12.65 29.09 0.36
CA GLU A 230 -12.23 28.42 -0.89
C GLU A 230 -11.68 27.01 -0.64
N ARG A 231 -11.21 26.73 0.58
CA ARG A 231 -10.78 25.39 1.00
C ARG A 231 -11.93 24.50 1.44
N GLU A 232 -13.18 24.97 1.31
CA GLU A 232 -14.39 24.26 1.72
C GLU A 232 -14.35 23.79 3.19
N GLY A 233 -13.74 24.59 4.07
CA GLY A 233 -13.57 24.24 5.48
C GLY A 233 -12.52 23.16 5.77
N THR A 234 -11.75 22.71 4.78
CA THR A 234 -10.65 21.76 4.96
C THR A 234 -9.56 22.37 5.86
N SER A 235 -9.15 21.61 6.87
CA SER A 235 -8.18 22.08 7.86
C SER A 235 -6.75 22.08 7.28
N LEU A 236 -5.97 23.12 7.59
CA LEU A 236 -4.54 23.18 7.27
C LEU A 236 -3.75 21.98 7.84
N PRO A 237 -3.97 21.56 9.11
CA PRO A 237 -3.31 20.37 9.65
C PRO A 237 -3.53 19.11 8.81
N SER A 238 -4.74 18.88 8.29
CA SER A 238 -5.05 17.74 7.41
C SER A 238 -4.22 17.78 6.13
N MET A 239 -4.12 18.96 5.50
CA MET A 239 -3.30 19.14 4.30
C MET A 239 -1.80 18.94 4.59
N TYR A 240 -1.29 19.48 5.71
CA TYR A 240 0.13 19.36 6.06
C TYR A 240 0.54 17.96 6.52
N LEU A 241 -0.37 17.21 7.16
CA LEU A 241 -0.17 15.79 7.46
C LEU A 241 0.14 15.04 6.16
N VAL A 242 -0.77 15.16 5.19
CA VAL A 242 -0.66 14.50 3.90
C VAL A 242 0.60 14.94 3.15
N LEU A 243 0.86 16.25 3.07
CA LEU A 243 2.08 16.80 2.44
C LEU A 243 3.36 16.20 3.03
N SER A 244 3.44 16.20 4.36
CA SER A 244 4.62 15.74 5.08
C SER A 244 4.83 14.23 4.88
N THR A 245 3.75 13.44 4.94
CA THR A 245 3.82 11.99 4.66
C THR A 245 4.24 11.69 3.22
N SER A 246 3.72 12.43 2.23
CA SER A 246 4.09 12.22 0.83
C SER A 246 5.57 12.49 0.57
N ILE A 247 6.11 13.58 1.12
CA ILE A 247 7.54 13.90 1.02
C ILE A 247 8.40 12.83 1.71
N LEU A 248 8.05 12.47 2.95
CA LEU A 248 8.78 11.43 3.70
C LEU A 248 8.77 10.09 2.97
N PHE A 249 7.64 9.72 2.36
CA PHE A 249 7.53 8.51 1.55
C PHE A 249 8.36 8.59 0.28
N SER A 250 8.37 9.70 -0.46
CA SER A 250 9.28 9.84 -1.61
C SER A 250 10.74 9.67 -1.22
N LEU A 251 11.17 10.31 -0.13
CA LEU A 251 12.55 10.18 0.36
C LEU A 251 12.86 8.74 0.79
N LEU A 252 11.89 8.07 1.42
CA LEU A 252 12.03 6.68 1.82
C LEU A 252 12.11 5.73 0.62
N GLN A 253 11.30 5.95 -0.42
CA GLN A 253 11.35 5.16 -1.66
C GLN A 253 12.69 5.36 -2.38
N ILE A 254 13.18 6.60 -2.47
CA ILE A 254 14.51 6.89 -3.05
C ILE A 254 15.62 6.21 -2.25
N LYS A 255 15.54 6.20 -0.92
CA LYS A 255 16.52 5.50 -0.06
C LYS A 255 16.53 3.98 -0.30
N TRP A 256 15.38 3.40 -0.65
CA TRP A 256 15.23 1.97 -0.88
C TRP A 256 15.57 1.54 -2.33
N ALA A 257 15.58 2.47 -3.27
CA ALA A 257 15.90 2.23 -4.68
C ALA A 257 17.41 2.15 -4.91
#